data_AF-A0A2S2Q447-F1
#
_entry.id   AF-A0A2S2Q447-F1
#
_cell.length_a   1.000
_cell.length_b   1.000
_cell.length_c   1.000
_cell.angle_alpha   90.00
_cell.angle_beta   90.00
_cell.angle_gamma   90.00
#
_symmetry.space_group_name_H-M   'P 1'
#
loop_
_entity.id
_entity.type
_entity.pdbx_description
1 polymer ?
#
loop_
_entity_poly.entity_id
_entity_poly.type
_entity_poly.pdbx_seq_one_letter_code
_entity_poly.pdbx_strand_id
1 'polypeptide(L)'
;MSSYDLRLKDLDQVLECDEIDLSKLREFCFNGIPDEKGYRALCWRLLLNYLPPNKNKWQEQLCHHRKLYQQWLDEILVAPGSIDDEQSDHPLSEDPTSKWNTFFKDNQTLTQIDKDVRRLHPELSFFQQPTDYPLASVVYSCGTKRLNRRVGMHFLNSANVERKGLGIVKISQKPEPINTSEFKPLDEGSEAHWEVVERILFVYYKLNPGQGYVQGMNEIIGPIYYCFATDPIVNMK
;
A
#
# COMPACT_ATOMS: atom_id res chain seq x y z
N MET A 1 -42.03 -3.74 8.03
CA MET A 1 -40.66 -3.73 7.47
C MET A 1 -40.56 -2.53 6.57
N SER A 2 -39.52 -1.72 6.76
CA SER A 2 -39.17 -0.63 5.85
C SER A 2 -38.86 -1.19 4.46
N SER A 3 -39.03 -0.38 3.41
CA SER A 3 -38.53 -0.70 2.06
C SER A 3 -37.03 -1.00 2.08
N TYR A 4 -36.29 -0.39 3.00
CA TYR A 4 -34.87 -0.68 3.21
C TYR A 4 -34.63 -2.06 3.83
N ASP A 5 -35.42 -2.47 4.83
CA ASP A 5 -35.30 -3.80 5.44
C ASP A 5 -35.58 -4.93 4.44
N LEU A 6 -36.52 -4.71 3.52
CA LEU A 6 -36.82 -5.66 2.45
C LEU A 6 -35.63 -5.79 1.50
N ARG A 7 -35.02 -4.67 1.12
CA ARG A 7 -33.82 -4.66 0.27
C ARG A 7 -32.64 -5.41 0.92
N LEU A 8 -32.45 -5.28 2.23
CA LEU A 8 -31.40 -6.04 2.93
C LEU A 8 -31.65 -7.55 2.88
N LYS A 9 -32.91 -7.97 3.05
CA LYS A 9 -33.30 -9.38 2.96
C LYS A 9 -33.11 -9.97 1.57
N ASP A 10 -33.43 -9.20 0.53
CA ASP A 10 -33.22 -9.63 -0.85
C ASP A 10 -31.73 -9.86 -1.13
N LEU A 11 -30.86 -8.97 -0.61
CA LEU A 11 -29.41 -9.14 -0.71
C LEU A 11 -28.91 -10.36 0.07
N ASP A 12 -29.38 -10.53 1.31
CA ASP A 12 -29.06 -11.71 2.13
C ASP A 12 -29.43 -12.99 1.37
N GLN A 13 -30.61 -13.06 0.76
CA GLN A 13 -31.05 -14.22 -0.01
C GLN A 13 -30.14 -14.52 -1.20
N VAL A 14 -29.65 -13.50 -1.92
CA VAL A 14 -28.69 -13.68 -3.03
C VAL A 14 -27.33 -14.13 -2.52
N LEU A 15 -26.88 -13.57 -1.40
CA LEU A 15 -25.57 -13.85 -0.81
C LEU A 15 -25.54 -15.13 0.01
N GLU A 16 -26.66 -15.70 0.45
CA GLU A 16 -26.74 -16.94 1.24
C GLU A 16 -26.58 -18.20 0.38
N CYS A 17 -26.86 -18.15 -0.92
CA CYS A 17 -26.65 -19.28 -1.84
C CYS A 17 -25.19 -19.78 -1.85
N ASP A 18 -24.98 -21.10 -1.94
CA ASP A 18 -23.64 -21.71 -2.05
C ASP A 18 -22.90 -21.29 -3.33
N GLU A 19 -23.66 -21.10 -4.39
CA GLU A 19 -23.22 -20.54 -5.66
C GLU A 19 -24.01 -19.27 -5.95
N ILE A 20 -23.30 -18.13 -5.96
CA ILE A 20 -23.90 -16.81 -6.08
C ILE A 20 -24.16 -16.47 -7.55
N ASP A 21 -25.40 -16.13 -7.88
CA ASP A 21 -25.75 -15.64 -9.22
C ASP A 21 -25.25 -14.20 -9.41
N LEU A 22 -24.14 -14.05 -10.13
CA LEU A 22 -23.54 -12.74 -10.42
C LEU A 22 -24.45 -11.82 -11.24
N SER A 23 -25.40 -12.35 -12.01
CA SER A 23 -26.32 -11.54 -12.81
C SER A 23 -27.32 -10.83 -11.90
N LYS A 24 -27.92 -11.59 -10.96
CA LYS A 24 -28.81 -11.04 -9.93
C LYS A 24 -28.05 -10.09 -9.00
N LEU A 25 -26.83 -10.44 -8.62
CA LEU A 25 -25.99 -9.57 -7.81
C LEU A 25 -25.74 -8.23 -8.50
N ARG A 26 -25.39 -8.23 -9.79
CA ARG A 26 -25.18 -6.99 -10.57
C ARG A 26 -26.45 -6.16 -10.67
N GLU A 27 -27.59 -6.79 -10.96
CA GLU A 27 -28.89 -6.10 -11.01
C GLU A 27 -29.22 -5.42 -9.68
N PHE A 28 -28.99 -6.13 -8.56
CA PHE A 28 -29.18 -5.57 -7.24
C PHE A 28 -28.22 -4.40 -6.97
N CYS A 29 -26.92 -4.60 -7.21
CA CYS A 29 -25.87 -3.61 -6.96
C CYS A 29 -25.97 -2.37 -7.86
N PHE A 30 -26.68 -2.43 -8.98
CA PHE A 30 -26.91 -1.30 -9.87
C PHE A 30 -27.55 -0.10 -9.16
N ASN A 31 -28.44 -0.38 -8.19
CA ASN A 31 -29.10 0.65 -7.38
C ASN A 31 -28.28 1.05 -6.13
N GLY A 32 -27.00 0.70 -6.10
CA GLY A 32 -26.09 0.87 -4.97
C GLY A 32 -26.03 -0.35 -4.05
N ILE A 33 -25.06 -0.33 -3.13
CA ILE A 33 -24.84 -1.42 -2.16
C ILE A 33 -24.97 -0.83 -0.75
N PRO A 34 -25.80 -1.42 0.13
CA PRO A 34 -25.91 -0.99 1.52
C PRO A 34 -24.56 -1.05 2.27
N ASP A 35 -24.35 -0.09 3.17
CA ASP A 35 -23.11 0.06 3.96
C ASP A 35 -23.08 -0.89 5.17
N GLU A 36 -24.23 -1.43 5.53
CA GLU A 36 -24.39 -2.30 6.70
C GLU A 36 -23.75 -3.67 6.49
N LYS A 37 -23.41 -4.32 7.62
CA LYS A 37 -22.93 -5.71 7.69
C LYS A 37 -21.78 -6.05 6.72
N GLY A 38 -21.00 -5.08 6.23
CA GLY A 38 -19.88 -5.34 5.32
C GLY A 38 -20.28 -5.79 3.90
N TYR A 39 -21.55 -5.60 3.49
CA TYR A 39 -22.02 -6.05 2.18
C TYR A 39 -21.22 -5.44 1.03
N ARG A 40 -20.84 -4.16 1.14
CA ARG A 40 -20.06 -3.47 0.09
C ARG A 40 -18.75 -4.19 -0.20
N ALA A 41 -17.99 -4.54 0.83
CA ALA A 41 -16.71 -5.23 0.67
C ALA A 41 -16.91 -6.60 -0.01
N LEU A 42 -17.87 -7.40 0.46
CA LEU A 42 -18.16 -8.71 -0.12
C LEU A 42 -18.62 -8.62 -1.59
N CYS A 43 -19.57 -7.73 -1.88
CA CYS A 43 -20.07 -7.51 -3.23
C CYS A 43 -18.96 -7.04 -4.16
N TRP A 44 -18.08 -6.14 -3.72
CA TRP A 44 -16.94 -5.68 -4.53
C TRP A 44 -15.93 -6.80 -4.78
N ARG A 45 -15.63 -7.66 -3.80
CA ARG A 45 -14.78 -8.84 -4.03
C ARG A 45 -15.36 -9.78 -5.10
N LEU A 46 -16.68 -9.94 -5.16
CA LEU A 46 -17.35 -10.74 -6.19
C LEU A 46 -17.38 -10.04 -7.55
N LEU A 47 -17.78 -8.76 -7.59
CA LEU A 47 -17.94 -7.99 -8.83
C LEU A 47 -16.60 -7.70 -9.52
N LEU A 48 -15.52 -7.55 -8.75
CA LEU A 48 -14.15 -7.42 -9.25
C LEU A 48 -13.52 -8.77 -9.60
N ASN A 49 -14.28 -9.87 -9.53
CA ASN A 49 -13.84 -11.25 -9.77
C ASN A 49 -12.65 -11.69 -8.89
N TYR A 50 -12.51 -11.09 -7.70
CA TYR A 50 -11.50 -11.52 -6.73
C TYR A 50 -11.92 -12.82 -6.03
N LEU A 51 -13.20 -12.95 -5.69
CA LEU A 51 -13.79 -14.18 -5.19
C LEU A 51 -14.63 -14.86 -6.29
N PRO A 52 -14.54 -16.19 -6.44
CA PRO A 52 -15.41 -16.92 -7.37
C PRO A 52 -16.86 -16.95 -6.85
N PRO A 53 -17.86 -17.20 -7.71
CA PRO A 53 -19.26 -17.35 -7.29
C PRO A 53 -19.51 -18.46 -6.27
N ASN A 54 -18.68 -19.51 -6.31
CA ASN A 54 -18.78 -20.68 -5.42
C ASN A 54 -18.05 -20.42 -4.10
N LYS A 55 -18.82 -20.39 -3.00
CA LYS A 55 -18.34 -20.09 -1.65
C LYS A 55 -17.32 -21.09 -1.11
N ASN A 56 -17.46 -22.36 -1.46
CA ASN A 56 -16.57 -23.42 -0.96
C ASN A 56 -15.11 -23.21 -1.42
N LYS A 57 -14.90 -22.45 -2.50
CA LYS A 57 -13.58 -22.12 -3.03
C LYS A 57 -12.99 -20.82 -2.47
N TRP A 58 -13.75 -20.04 -1.69
CA TRP A 58 -13.30 -18.73 -1.20
C TRP A 58 -12.04 -18.84 -0.36
N GLN A 59 -12.02 -19.79 0.57
CA GLN A 59 -10.91 -19.95 1.50
C GLN A 59 -9.62 -20.36 0.78
N GLU A 60 -9.72 -21.29 -0.16
CA GLU A 60 -8.60 -21.71 -1.00
C GLU A 60 -8.07 -20.55 -1.83
N GLN A 61 -8.95 -19.80 -2.50
CA GLN A 61 -8.60 -18.67 -3.35
C GLN A 61 -7.94 -17.53 -2.55
N LEU A 62 -8.49 -17.18 -1.39
CA LEU A 62 -7.91 -16.18 -0.49
C LEU A 62 -6.51 -16.59 -0.02
N CYS A 63 -6.35 -17.85 0.40
CA CYS A 63 -5.06 -18.38 0.80
C CYS A 63 -4.04 -18.32 -0.34
N HIS A 64 -4.45 -18.72 -1.55
CA HIS A 64 -3.61 -18.67 -2.74
C HIS A 64 -3.16 -17.24 -3.08
N HIS A 65 -4.09 -16.28 -3.19
CA HIS A 65 -3.75 -14.89 -3.50
C HIS A 65 -2.91 -14.22 -2.41
N ARG A 66 -3.19 -14.47 -1.13
CA ARG A 66 -2.39 -13.94 -0.01
C ARG A 66 -0.96 -14.47 -0.04
N LYS A 67 -0.78 -15.77 -0.31
CA LYS A 67 0.55 -16.38 -0.46
C LYS A 67 1.30 -15.84 -1.67
N LEU A 68 0.64 -15.69 -2.81
CA LEU A 68 1.23 -15.13 -4.01
C LEU A 68 1.68 -13.68 -3.78
N TYR A 69 0.84 -12.87 -3.14
CA TYR A 69 1.21 -11.51 -2.76
C TYR A 69 2.42 -11.48 -1.84
N GLN A 70 2.48 -12.37 -0.84
CA GLN A 70 3.63 -12.50 0.05
C GLN A 70 4.92 -12.85 -0.71
N GLN A 71 4.86 -13.76 -1.69
CA GLN A 71 6.00 -14.10 -2.54
C GLN A 71 6.51 -12.88 -3.32
N TRP A 72 5.60 -12.12 -3.95
CA TRP A 72 5.98 -10.89 -4.64
C TRP A 72 6.63 -9.87 -3.72
N LEU A 73 6.15 -9.73 -2.47
CA LEU A 73 6.75 -8.84 -1.50
C LEU A 73 8.19 -9.24 -1.15
N ASP A 74 8.42 -10.54 -0.94
CA ASP A 74 9.74 -11.06 -0.59
C ASP A 74 10.75 -10.90 -1.73
N GLU A 75 10.29 -10.93 -2.99
CA GLU A 75 11.14 -10.68 -4.18
C GLU A 75 11.35 -9.19 -4.46
N ILE A 76 10.30 -8.36 -4.38
CA ILE A 76 10.31 -6.96 -4.83
C ILE A 76 10.89 -6.00 -3.77
N LEU A 77 10.68 -6.27 -2.47
CA LEU A 77 11.09 -5.36 -1.40
C LEU A 77 12.56 -5.53 -0.97
N VAL A 78 13.34 -6.35 -1.68
CA VAL A 78 14.79 -6.48 -1.48
C VAL A 78 15.50 -5.20 -1.95
N ALA A 79 16.51 -4.73 -1.22
CA ALA A 79 17.32 -3.58 -1.62
C ALA A 79 18.58 -4.08 -2.37
N PRO A 80 19.02 -3.42 -3.45
CA PRO A 80 20.29 -3.76 -4.08
C PRO A 80 21.44 -3.65 -3.08
N GLY A 81 22.30 -4.68 -3.03
CA GLY A 81 23.43 -4.74 -2.09
C GLY A 81 23.12 -5.35 -0.73
N SER A 82 21.89 -5.83 -0.47
CA SER A 82 21.59 -6.60 0.75
C SER A 82 22.05 -8.06 0.69
N ILE A 83 22.53 -8.50 -0.47
CA ILE A 83 23.09 -9.83 -0.71
C ILE A 83 24.52 -9.60 -1.18
N ASP A 84 25.49 -10.19 -0.48
CA ASP A 84 26.91 -10.19 -0.84
C ASP A 84 27.11 -11.09 -2.10
N ASP A 85 26.56 -10.66 -3.23
CA ASP A 85 26.91 -11.25 -4.53
C ASP A 85 28.28 -10.68 -4.93
N GLU A 86 29.30 -11.55 -5.03
CA GLU A 86 30.63 -11.23 -5.58
C GLU A 86 30.57 -10.75 -7.05
N GLN A 87 29.39 -10.84 -7.68
CA GLN A 87 29.05 -10.41 -9.04
C GLN A 87 28.07 -9.22 -9.04
N SER A 88 28.13 -8.38 -8.01
CA SER A 88 27.31 -7.17 -7.90
C SER A 88 27.82 -6.07 -8.85
N ASP A 89 26.93 -5.61 -9.72
CA ASP A 89 27.17 -4.52 -10.66
C ASP A 89 27.40 -3.18 -9.93
N HIS A 90 28.08 -2.24 -10.59
CA HIS A 90 28.48 -0.97 -10.01
C HIS A 90 27.32 0.05 -10.01
N PRO A 91 27.15 0.90 -8.97
CA PRO A 91 26.11 1.93 -8.91
C PRO A 91 26.13 2.96 -10.03
N LEU A 92 27.27 3.12 -10.70
CA LEU A 92 27.45 4.03 -11.84
C LEU A 92 27.55 3.29 -13.18
N SER A 93 27.10 2.04 -13.25
CA SER A 93 27.09 1.28 -14.50
C SER A 93 26.13 1.91 -15.51
N GLU A 94 26.61 2.13 -16.73
CA GLU A 94 25.80 2.61 -17.86
C GLU A 94 25.03 1.48 -18.56
N ASP A 95 25.22 0.22 -18.13
CA ASP A 95 24.55 -0.93 -18.71
C ASP A 95 23.02 -0.81 -18.52
N PRO A 96 22.22 -0.89 -19.60
CA PRO A 96 20.76 -0.92 -19.49
C PRO A 96 20.22 -2.07 -18.64
N THR A 97 20.97 -3.15 -18.50
CA THR A 97 20.62 -4.35 -17.70
C THR A 97 21.08 -4.26 -16.25
N SER A 98 21.72 -3.15 -15.86
CA SER A 98 22.21 -2.92 -14.51
C SER A 98 21.10 -2.99 -13.46
N LYS A 99 21.38 -3.73 -12.37
CA LYS A 99 20.53 -3.76 -11.17
C LYS A 99 20.37 -2.35 -10.57
N TRP A 100 21.41 -1.52 -10.64
CA TRP A 100 21.39 -0.15 -10.12
C TRP A 100 20.59 0.80 -11.00
N ASN A 101 20.72 0.71 -12.33
CA ASN A 101 19.90 1.49 -13.25
C ASN A 101 18.40 1.21 -13.03
N THR A 102 18.04 -0.07 -12.87
CA THR A 102 16.67 -0.48 -12.51
C THR A 102 16.25 0.10 -11.16
N PHE A 103 17.10 0.02 -10.13
CA PHE A 103 16.81 0.57 -8.81
C PHE A 103 16.57 2.09 -8.83
N PHE A 104 17.38 2.85 -9.58
CA PHE A 104 17.19 4.30 -9.67
C PHE A 104 15.89 4.67 -10.41
N LYS A 105 15.53 3.94 -11.47
CA LYS A 105 14.23 4.09 -12.15
C LYS A 105 13.06 3.74 -11.24
N ASP A 106 13.19 2.66 -10.47
CA ASP A 106 12.20 2.25 -9.48
C ASP A 106 12.03 3.34 -8.41
N ASN A 107 13.11 3.92 -7.90
CA ASN A 107 13.07 4.99 -6.89
C ASN A 107 12.44 6.28 -7.42
N GLN A 108 12.66 6.61 -8.70
CA GLN A 108 11.99 7.74 -9.34
C GLN A 108 10.47 7.54 -9.38
N THR A 109 10.04 6.34 -9.78
CA THR A 109 8.61 5.97 -9.80
C THR A 109 8.04 5.94 -8.39
N LEU A 110 8.75 5.37 -7.43
CA LEU A 110 8.37 5.31 -6.03
C LEU A 110 8.21 6.70 -5.42
N THR A 111 9.07 7.65 -5.80
CA THR A 111 8.93 9.06 -5.38
C THR A 111 7.63 9.69 -5.89
N GLN A 112 7.17 9.31 -7.07
CA GLN A 112 5.88 9.76 -7.59
C GLN A 112 4.73 9.15 -6.79
N ILE A 113 4.79 7.83 -6.55
CA ILE A 113 3.79 7.10 -5.77
C ILE A 113 3.68 7.67 -4.35
N ASP A 114 4.80 7.86 -3.63
CA ASP A 114 4.83 8.42 -2.27
C ASP A 114 4.11 9.78 -2.20
N LYS A 115 4.41 10.68 -3.14
CA LYS A 115 3.73 11.98 -3.23
C LYS A 115 2.22 11.84 -3.45
N ASP A 116 1.81 10.93 -4.32
CA ASP A 116 0.41 10.72 -4.67
C ASP A 116 -0.40 10.03 -3.56
N VAL A 117 0.19 9.10 -2.81
CA VAL A 117 -0.50 8.46 -1.68
C VAL A 117 -0.59 9.35 -0.45
N ARG A 118 0.39 10.26 -0.23
CA ARG A 118 0.33 11.24 0.87
C ARG A 118 -0.80 12.24 0.72
N ARG A 119 -1.22 12.52 -0.52
CA ARG A 119 -2.32 13.42 -0.86
C ARG A 119 -3.61 12.70 -1.22
N LEU A 120 -3.68 11.38 -1.02
CA LEU A 120 -4.86 10.58 -1.31
C LEU A 120 -5.94 10.87 -0.28
N HIS A 121 -7.05 11.46 -0.72
CA HIS A 121 -8.21 11.82 0.12
C HIS A 121 -7.82 12.46 1.47
N PRO A 122 -7.19 13.65 1.48
CA PRO A 122 -6.65 14.28 2.69
C PRO A 122 -7.72 14.60 3.75
N GLU A 123 -8.97 14.74 3.32
CA GLU A 123 -10.14 14.93 4.19
C GLU A 123 -10.46 13.68 5.04
N LEU A 124 -9.93 12.51 4.67
CA LEU A 124 -10.10 11.25 5.40
C LEU A 124 -8.85 10.97 6.24
N SER A 125 -8.97 11.14 7.57
CA SER A 125 -7.89 10.78 8.51
C SER A 125 -7.50 9.31 8.46
N PHE A 126 -8.37 8.45 7.91
CA PHE A 126 -8.17 7.03 7.72
C PHE A 126 -6.79 6.70 7.15
N PHE A 127 -6.34 7.39 6.09
CA PHE A 127 -5.08 7.04 5.43
C PHE A 127 -3.85 7.29 6.31
N GLN A 128 -3.93 8.19 7.30
CA GLN A 128 -2.86 8.48 8.26
C GLN A 128 -2.87 7.54 9.48
N GLN A 129 -3.95 6.80 9.69
CA GLN A 129 -4.10 5.90 10.83
C GLN A 129 -3.29 4.60 10.62
N PRO A 130 -2.89 3.93 11.72
CA PRO A 130 -2.29 2.60 11.64
C PRO A 130 -3.29 1.59 11.07
N THR A 131 -2.83 0.74 10.17
CA THR A 131 -3.58 -0.44 9.75
C THR A 131 -3.57 -1.52 10.84
N ASP A 132 -4.66 -2.27 10.95
CA ASP A 132 -4.73 -3.47 11.80
C ASP A 132 -3.88 -4.63 11.24
N TYR A 133 -3.44 -4.53 9.98
CA TYR A 133 -2.68 -5.57 9.27
C TYR A 133 -1.32 -5.05 8.77
N PRO A 134 -0.41 -4.64 9.66
CA PRO A 134 0.92 -4.22 9.26
C PRO A 134 1.72 -5.41 8.71
N LEU A 135 2.49 -5.17 7.65
CA LEU A 135 3.40 -6.18 7.11
C LEU A 135 4.62 -6.35 8.03
N ALA A 136 4.65 -7.44 8.81
CA ALA A 136 5.69 -7.72 9.80
C ALA A 136 7.13 -7.62 9.23
N SER A 137 7.35 -8.13 8.01
CA SER A 137 8.67 -8.07 7.37
C SER A 137 9.13 -6.65 7.05
N VAL A 138 8.21 -5.68 6.95
CA VAL A 138 8.51 -4.27 6.72
C VAL A 138 8.60 -3.51 8.04
N VAL A 139 7.61 -3.64 8.93
CA VAL A 139 7.55 -2.82 10.16
C VAL A 139 8.65 -3.16 11.18
N TYR A 140 9.12 -4.42 11.20
CA TYR A 140 10.22 -4.86 12.07
C TYR A 140 11.59 -4.87 11.37
N SER A 141 11.70 -4.27 10.18
CA SER A 141 12.97 -4.23 9.43
C SER A 141 13.94 -3.14 9.86
N CYS A 142 13.70 -2.47 11.00
CA CYS A 142 14.38 -1.22 11.39
C CYS A 142 14.27 -0.13 10.29
N GLY A 143 13.24 -0.25 9.44
CA GLY A 143 12.96 0.62 8.31
C GLY A 143 13.71 0.30 7.02
N THR A 144 14.60 -0.69 6.97
CA THR A 144 15.35 -1.05 5.75
C THR A 144 14.44 -1.46 4.60
N LYS A 145 13.30 -2.10 4.90
CA LYS A 145 12.32 -2.54 3.90
C LYS A 145 11.16 -1.57 3.68
N ARG A 146 11.12 -0.43 4.39
CA ARG A 146 10.06 0.58 4.18
C ARG A 146 10.33 1.38 2.91
N LEU A 147 9.35 1.42 2.01
CA LEU A 147 9.47 2.06 0.71
C LEU A 147 9.62 3.57 0.82
N ASN A 148 8.81 4.23 1.65
CA ASN A 148 8.95 5.65 1.97
C ASN A 148 10.38 6.08 2.40
N ARG A 149 11.19 5.20 3.01
CA ARG A 149 12.59 5.50 3.36
C ARG A 149 13.53 5.50 2.17
N ARG A 150 13.19 4.82 1.08
CA ARG A 150 13.92 4.89 -0.20
C ARG A 150 13.67 6.22 -0.92
N VAL A 151 12.49 6.80 -0.74
CA VAL A 151 12.09 8.10 -1.29
C VAL A 151 12.61 9.26 -0.44
N GLY A 152 12.73 9.02 0.87
CA GLY A 152 13.30 9.98 1.80
C GLY A 152 14.62 10.52 1.23
N MET A 153 14.62 11.80 0.86
CA MET A 153 15.84 12.48 0.46
C MET A 153 16.88 12.16 1.54
N HIS A 154 18.09 11.79 1.14
CA HIS A 154 19.22 11.89 2.05
C HIS A 154 19.27 13.34 2.49
N PHE A 155 18.63 13.66 3.62
CA PHE A 155 18.85 14.91 4.30
C PHE A 155 20.29 14.82 4.75
N LEU A 156 21.18 15.39 3.95
CA LEU A 156 22.52 15.69 4.44
C LEU A 156 22.28 16.57 5.66
N ASN A 157 22.63 16.06 6.83
CA ASN A 157 22.55 16.82 8.06
C ASN A 157 23.46 18.05 7.89
N SER A 158 22.86 19.19 7.52
CA SER A 158 23.58 20.45 7.46
C SER A 158 23.73 20.96 8.88
N ALA A 159 24.97 21.16 9.32
CA ALA A 159 25.24 21.80 10.58
C ALA A 159 25.94 23.14 10.30
N ASN A 160 25.50 24.18 11.00
CA ASN A 160 26.13 25.48 10.89
C ASN A 160 27.46 25.46 11.63
N VAL A 161 28.50 26.02 11.03
CA VAL A 161 29.81 26.16 11.66
C VAL A 161 29.85 27.49 12.41
N GLU A 162 29.93 27.42 13.74
CA GLU A 162 30.15 28.60 14.58
C GLU A 162 31.65 28.75 14.88
N ARG A 163 32.22 29.89 14.49
CA ARG A 163 33.58 30.29 14.88
C ARG A 163 33.49 31.17 16.12
N LYS A 164 34.00 30.69 17.25
CA LYS A 164 34.34 31.56 18.38
C LYS A 164 35.83 31.86 18.27
N GLY A 165 36.21 33.14 18.41
CA GLY A 165 37.56 33.63 18.13
C GLY A 165 38.68 32.78 18.74
N LEU A 166 39.89 32.90 18.15
CA LEU A 166 41.07 32.03 18.33
C LEU A 166 40.93 30.63 17.69
N GLY A 167 40.49 30.57 16.43
CA GLY A 167 40.67 29.39 15.57
C GLY A 167 39.84 28.15 15.92
N ILE A 168 38.99 28.20 16.96
CA ILE A 168 38.15 27.07 17.38
C ILE A 168 36.88 27.05 16.54
N VAL A 169 36.68 25.93 15.84
CA VAL A 169 35.52 25.66 15.01
C VAL A 169 34.59 24.72 15.76
N LYS A 170 33.37 25.16 16.09
CA LYS A 170 32.34 24.31 16.69
C LYS A 170 31.22 24.06 15.69
N ILE A 171 30.87 22.79 15.48
CA ILE A 171 29.73 22.39 14.66
C ILE A 171 28.47 22.53 15.52
N SER A 172 27.58 23.44 15.16
CA SER A 172 26.30 23.70 15.82
C SER A 172 25.20 22.97 15.04
N GLN A 173 24.82 21.78 15.52
CA GLN A 173 23.63 21.09 15.05
C GLN A 173 22.41 21.73 15.72
N LYS A 174 21.93 22.86 15.20
CA LYS A 174 20.55 23.26 15.48
C LYS A 174 19.66 22.43 14.55
N PRO A 175 18.82 21.52 15.05
CA PRO A 175 17.74 21.00 14.23
C PRO A 175 16.84 22.20 13.94
N GLU A 176 16.89 22.72 12.71
CA GLU A 176 15.76 23.52 12.26
C GLU A 176 14.53 22.59 12.32
N PRO A 177 13.41 23.02 12.93
CA PRO A 177 12.17 22.31 12.77
C PRO A 177 11.79 22.51 11.30
N ILE A 178 12.23 21.59 10.44
CA ILE A 178 11.73 21.49 9.09
C ILE A 178 10.21 21.41 9.23
N ASN A 179 9.51 22.18 8.41
CA ASN A 179 8.05 22.19 8.30
C ASN A 179 7.55 20.84 7.72
N THR A 180 7.91 19.71 8.34
CA THR A 180 7.45 18.34 8.06
C THR A 180 6.20 18.00 8.88
N SER A 181 5.37 19.00 9.17
CA SER A 181 4.31 18.95 10.18
C SER A 181 3.06 18.18 9.79
N GLU A 182 3.08 17.29 8.78
CA GLU A 182 1.83 16.61 8.39
C GLU A 182 1.92 15.08 8.30
N PHE A 183 3.11 14.48 8.17
CA PHE A 183 3.22 13.01 8.08
C PHE A 183 4.47 12.48 8.77
N LYS A 184 4.46 12.44 10.10
CA LYS A 184 5.49 11.72 10.86
C LYS A 184 5.31 10.21 10.61
N PRO A 185 6.35 9.46 10.22
CA PRO A 185 6.27 7.99 10.19
C PRO A 185 5.81 7.46 11.54
N LEU A 186 4.91 6.47 11.52
CA LEU A 186 4.45 5.80 12.73
C LEU A 186 5.61 5.06 13.42
N ASP A 187 5.45 4.78 14.71
CA ASP A 187 6.44 4.06 15.51
C ASP A 187 6.71 2.65 14.94
N GLU A 188 7.86 2.06 15.32
CA GLU A 188 8.20 0.69 14.89
C GLU A 188 7.12 -0.30 15.32
N GLY A 189 6.76 -1.22 14.41
CA GLY A 189 5.63 -2.14 14.58
C GLY A 189 4.30 -1.68 13.97
N SER A 190 4.15 -0.40 13.60
CA SER A 190 2.94 0.12 12.93
C SER A 190 3.20 0.53 11.48
N GLU A 191 2.23 0.27 10.61
CA GLU A 191 2.23 0.69 9.19
C GLU A 191 1.00 1.58 8.99
N ALA A 192 1.16 2.75 8.37
CA ALA A 192 0.02 3.61 8.06
C ALA A 192 -0.73 3.07 6.85
N HIS A 193 -2.03 3.35 6.77
CA HIS A 193 -2.84 2.96 5.61
C HIS A 193 -2.28 3.50 4.27
N TRP A 194 -1.72 4.70 4.23
CA TRP A 194 -1.05 5.24 3.04
C TRP A 194 0.22 4.45 2.65
N GLU A 195 0.97 3.90 3.61
CA GLU A 195 2.15 3.04 3.35
C GLU A 195 1.72 1.71 2.71
N VAL A 196 0.56 1.18 3.13
CA VAL A 196 -0.02 -0.02 2.51
C VAL A 196 -0.39 0.25 1.04
N VAL A 197 -1.00 1.40 0.76
CA VAL A 197 -1.35 1.80 -0.62
C VAL A 197 -0.10 2.03 -1.47
N GLU A 198 0.93 2.68 -0.92
CA GLU A 198 2.25 2.83 -1.56
C GLU A 198 2.79 1.47 -2.02
N ARG A 199 2.80 0.51 -1.10
CA ARG A 199 3.29 -0.85 -1.34
C ARG A 199 2.47 -1.59 -2.39
N ILE A 200 1.14 -1.47 -2.37
CA ILE A 200 0.28 -2.09 -3.39
C ILE A 200 0.59 -1.52 -4.78
N LEU A 201 0.68 -0.19 -4.91
CA LEU A 201 0.98 0.47 -6.18
C LEU A 201 2.38 0.14 -6.69
N PHE A 202 3.37 0.09 -5.80
CA PHE A 202 4.73 -0.27 -6.16
C PHE A 202 4.84 -1.72 -6.65
N VAL A 203 4.19 -2.67 -5.98
CA VAL A 203 4.13 -4.06 -6.44
C VAL A 203 3.43 -4.14 -7.80
N TYR A 204 2.32 -3.44 -8.00
CA TYR A 204 1.63 -3.41 -9.30
C TYR A 204 2.54 -2.88 -10.41
N TYR A 205 3.25 -1.78 -10.15
CA TYR A 205 4.23 -1.20 -11.08
C TYR A 205 5.29 -2.22 -11.51
N LYS A 206 5.89 -2.93 -10.55
CA LYS A 206 6.95 -3.92 -10.81
C LYS A 206 6.44 -5.14 -11.60
N LEU A 207 5.21 -5.56 -11.36
CA LEU A 207 4.59 -6.69 -12.07
C LEU A 207 4.13 -6.33 -13.50
N ASN A 208 3.93 -5.05 -13.79
CA ASN A 208 3.38 -4.58 -15.06
C ASN A 208 4.32 -3.55 -15.73
N PRO A 209 5.54 -3.93 -16.15
CA PRO A 209 6.54 -3.00 -16.68
C PRO A 209 6.09 -2.30 -17.97
N GLY A 210 5.17 -2.90 -18.74
CA GLY A 210 4.59 -2.27 -19.94
C GLY A 210 3.60 -1.15 -19.64
N GLN A 211 2.96 -1.14 -18.47
CA GLN A 211 2.00 -0.12 -18.05
C GLN A 211 2.64 0.91 -17.12
N GLY A 212 3.51 0.46 -16.21
CA GLY A 212 4.13 1.30 -15.21
C GLY A 212 3.13 1.86 -14.19
N TYR A 213 3.53 2.95 -13.52
CA TYR A 213 2.66 3.75 -12.66
C TYR A 213 2.27 5.03 -13.38
N VAL A 214 1.01 5.42 -13.28
CA VAL A 214 0.49 6.69 -13.80
C VAL A 214 -0.25 7.42 -12.69
N GLN A 215 0.01 8.73 -12.56
CA GLN A 215 -0.68 9.59 -11.61
C GLN A 215 -2.21 9.44 -11.78
N GLY A 216 -2.91 9.28 -10.66
CA GLY A 216 -4.36 9.00 -10.63
C GLY A 216 -4.70 7.54 -10.36
N MET A 217 -3.75 6.60 -10.54
CA MET A 217 -3.95 5.21 -10.11
C MET A 217 -4.17 5.08 -8.59
N ASN A 218 -3.59 6.01 -7.81
CA ASN A 218 -3.82 6.13 -6.36
C ASN A 218 -5.31 6.41 -6.04
N GLU A 219 -5.99 7.23 -6.85
CA GLU A 219 -7.42 7.56 -6.68
C GLU A 219 -8.33 6.37 -7.03
N ILE A 220 -7.87 5.44 -7.86
CA ILE A 220 -8.62 4.22 -8.19
C ILE A 220 -8.51 3.20 -7.04
N ILE A 221 -7.29 2.98 -6.54
CA ILE A 221 -7.07 2.00 -5.46
C ILE A 221 -7.58 2.51 -4.10
N GLY A 222 -7.62 3.82 -3.87
CA GLY A 222 -8.05 4.43 -2.61
C GLY A 222 -9.41 3.93 -2.12
N PRO A 223 -10.49 4.06 -2.91
CA PRO A 223 -11.83 3.57 -2.54
C PRO A 223 -11.89 2.05 -2.35
N ILE A 224 -11.19 1.28 -3.19
CA ILE A 224 -11.14 -0.19 -3.09
C ILE A 224 -10.47 -0.59 -1.78
N TYR A 225 -9.33 0.01 -1.47
CA TYR A 225 -8.59 -0.22 -0.24
C TYR A 225 -9.40 0.17 0.98
N TYR A 226 -9.96 1.39 1.00
CA TYR A 226 -10.82 1.86 2.09
C TYR A 226 -11.96 0.88 2.35
N CYS A 227 -12.71 0.50 1.31
CA CYS A 227 -13.83 -0.42 1.43
C CYS A 227 -13.44 -1.78 2.03
N PHE A 228 -12.26 -2.32 1.69
CA PHE A 228 -11.82 -3.61 2.18
C PHE A 228 -11.17 -3.55 3.56
N ALA A 229 -10.48 -2.45 3.87
CA ALA A 229 -9.82 -2.25 5.15
C ALA A 229 -10.81 -1.92 6.27
N THR A 230 -11.94 -1.27 5.95
CA THR A 230 -13.01 -1.00 6.91
C THR A 230 -14.08 -2.10 6.95
N ASP A 231 -13.85 -3.24 6.31
CA ASP A 231 -14.79 -4.36 6.27
C ASP A 231 -14.97 -4.95 7.68
N PRO A 232 -16.18 -4.89 8.29
CA PRO A 232 -16.41 -5.48 9.62
C PRO A 232 -16.39 -7.01 9.60
N ILE A 233 -16.56 -7.64 8.44
CA ILE A 233 -16.45 -9.10 8.27
C ILE A 233 -14.98 -9.46 8.00
N VAL A 234 -14.14 -9.16 8.98
CA VAL A 234 -12.73 -9.59 9.04
C VAL A 234 -12.58 -11.13 9.14
N ASN A 235 -13.67 -11.86 9.39
CA ASN A 235 -13.62 -13.29 9.74
C ASN A 235 -13.84 -14.24 8.55
N MET A 236 -13.11 -14.05 7.45
CA MET A 236 -12.67 -15.17 6.61
C MET A 236 -11.19 -15.40 6.87
N LYS A 237 -10.94 -15.89 8.10
CA LYS A 237 -9.63 -16.28 8.62
C LYS A 237 -9.00 -17.33 7.72
#